data_AF-A0A3D3RA22-F1
#
_entry.id   AF-A0A3D3RA22-F1
#
_cell.length_a   1.000
_cell.length_b   1.000
_cell.length_c   1.000
_cell.angle_alpha   90.00
_cell.angle_beta   90.00
_cell.angle_gamma   90.00
#
_symmetry.space_group_name_H-M   'P 1'
#
loop_
_entity.id
_entity.type
_entity.pdbx_description
1 polymer ?
#
loop_
_entity_poly.entity_id
_entity_poly.type
_entity_poly.pdbx_seq_one_letter_code
_entity_poly.pdbx_strand_id
1 'polypeptide(L)'
;LLLFFYMGFLIPVLKVPFEFPKAVYQGLTLYLLVAIGWHGGEELASLSLAEFGQALGFMAIGFITNLSIGAIAYFILQRTTKLRQVDAATVAGFYGSDSAGTFVTCLGVITAANIAYAAYMPVMLAVMEIPGCLVALYLVSRLRQQGMDPQGNMPHESGYQ
;
A
#
# COMPACT_ATOMS: atom_id res chain seq x y z
N LEU A 1 13.12 13.23 -10.03
CA LEU A 1 12.29 12.01 -10.09
C LEU A 1 12.63 11.14 -11.30
N LEU A 2 12.54 11.65 -12.52
CA LEU A 2 12.83 10.88 -13.75
C LEU A 2 14.22 10.19 -13.76
N LEU A 3 15.29 10.90 -13.37
CA LEU A 3 16.64 10.33 -13.28
C LEU A 3 16.76 9.24 -12.21
N PHE A 4 16.11 9.41 -11.05
CA PHE A 4 16.07 8.41 -9.99
C PHE A 4 15.25 7.17 -10.39
N PHE A 5 14.18 7.36 -11.15
CA PHE A 5 13.40 6.26 -11.75
C PHE A 5 14.26 5.46 -12.73
N TYR A 6 14.98 6.13 -13.64
CA TYR A 6 15.92 5.45 -14.54
C TYR A 6 17.03 4.74 -13.78
N MET A 7 17.59 5.37 -12.74
CA MET A 7 18.60 4.74 -11.89
C MET A 7 18.06 3.47 -11.23
N GLY A 8 16.84 3.51 -10.67
CA GLY A 8 16.19 2.35 -10.07
C GLY A 8 15.96 1.19 -11.05
N PHE A 9 15.66 1.51 -12.31
CA PHE A 9 15.55 0.50 -13.38
C PHE A 9 16.93 -0.01 -13.85
N LEU A 10 17.93 0.87 -13.94
CA LEU A 10 19.26 0.54 -14.47
C LEU A 10 20.11 -0.30 -13.49
N ILE A 11 19.98 -0.10 -12.18
CA ILE A 11 20.71 -0.87 -11.16
C ILE A 11 20.56 -2.39 -11.36
N PRO A 12 19.33 -2.95 -11.42
CA PRO A 12 19.15 -4.39 -11.65
C PRO A 12 19.55 -4.82 -13.06
N VAL A 13 19.33 -3.99 -14.10
CA VAL A 13 19.74 -4.30 -15.49
C VAL A 13 21.26 -4.42 -15.62
N LEU A 14 22.00 -3.51 -14.97
CA LEU A 14 23.46 -3.49 -14.95
C LEU A 14 24.06 -4.42 -13.89
N LYS A 15 23.23 -5.13 -13.12
CA LYS A 15 23.63 -6.03 -12.02
C LYS A 15 24.59 -5.38 -11.02
N VAL A 16 24.37 -4.10 -10.72
CA VAL A 16 25.20 -3.39 -9.74
C VAL A 16 24.88 -3.95 -8.35
N PRO A 17 25.87 -4.44 -7.59
CA PRO A 17 25.68 -4.89 -6.21
C PRO A 17 25.46 -3.66 -5.31
N PHE A 18 24.27 -3.11 -5.36
CA PHE A 18 23.86 -1.94 -4.59
C PHE A 18 22.89 -2.36 -3.49
N GLU A 19 23.37 -2.37 -2.25
CA GLU A 19 22.55 -2.62 -1.07
C GLU A 19 22.66 -1.43 -0.11
N PHE A 20 21.52 -0.96 0.38
CA PHE A 20 21.52 0.06 1.44
C PHE A 20 21.92 -0.58 2.78
N PRO A 21 22.81 0.06 3.57
CA PRO A 21 23.08 -0.38 4.93
C PRO A 21 21.78 -0.41 5.74
N LYS A 22 21.59 -1.45 6.59
CA LYS A 22 20.38 -1.63 7.39
C LYS A 22 20.00 -0.39 8.22
N ALA A 23 21.00 0.28 8.80
CA ALA A 23 20.78 1.50 9.57
C ALA A 23 20.21 2.65 8.73
N VAL A 24 20.66 2.79 7.48
CA VAL A 24 20.14 3.79 6.54
C VAL A 24 18.70 3.46 6.18
N TYR A 25 18.41 2.19 5.91
CA TYR A 25 17.04 1.75 5.62
C TYR A 25 16.08 2.10 6.77
N GLN A 26 16.43 1.73 8.01
CA GLN A 26 15.62 2.03 9.18
C GLN A 26 15.46 3.53 9.43
N GLY A 27 16.54 4.30 9.28
CA GLY A 27 16.52 5.75 9.41
C GLY A 27 15.60 6.40 8.37
N LEU A 28 15.67 5.96 7.11
CA LEU A 28 14.79 6.43 6.04
C LEU A 28 13.34 6.06 6.30
N THR A 29 13.04 4.83 6.74
CA THR A 29 11.66 4.44 7.09
C THR A 29 11.08 5.31 8.20
N LEU A 30 11.83 5.51 9.29
CA LEU A 30 11.38 6.35 10.40
C LEU A 30 11.18 7.81 9.96
N TYR A 31 12.15 8.36 9.22
CA TYR A 31 12.05 9.71 8.66
C TYR A 31 10.81 9.86 7.78
N LEU A 32 10.55 8.92 6.87
CA LEU A 32 9.40 8.97 5.97
C LEU A 32 8.08 8.90 6.76
N LEU A 33 7.96 8.00 7.74
CA LEU A 33 6.77 7.89 8.58
C LEU A 33 6.50 9.20 9.34
N VAL A 34 7.54 9.81 9.92
CA VAL A 34 7.43 11.08 10.63
C VAL A 34 7.09 12.22 9.67
N ALA A 35 7.76 12.30 8.52
CA ALA A 35 7.57 13.37 7.55
C ALA A 35 6.16 13.33 6.92
N ILE A 36 5.68 12.14 6.54
CA ILE A 36 4.32 11.96 6.00
C ILE A 36 3.29 12.35 7.06
N GLY A 37 3.46 11.88 8.30
CA GLY A 37 2.56 12.21 9.40
C GLY A 37 2.55 13.71 9.73
N TRP A 38 3.71 14.35 9.74
CA TRP A 38 3.85 15.78 10.04
C TRP A 38 3.25 16.66 8.94
N HIS A 39 3.72 16.53 7.69
CA HIS A 39 3.19 17.32 6.57
C HIS A 39 1.71 17.07 6.36
N GLY A 40 1.28 15.82 6.50
CA GLY A 40 -0.13 15.47 6.42
C GLY A 40 -0.99 16.13 7.50
N GLY A 41 -0.51 16.13 8.74
CA GLY A 41 -1.19 16.77 9.86
C GLY A 41 -1.25 18.29 9.73
N GLU A 42 -0.18 18.93 9.25
CA GLU A 42 -0.13 20.37 9.00
C GLU A 42 -1.14 20.80 7.93
N GLU A 43 -1.19 20.07 6.81
CA GLU A 43 -2.13 20.34 5.71
C GLU A 43 -3.59 20.05 6.09
N LEU A 44 -3.84 19.13 7.03
CA LEU A 44 -5.19 18.92 7.58
C LEU A 44 -5.60 20.02 8.57
N ALA A 45 -4.65 20.51 9.38
CA ALA A 45 -4.90 21.54 10.38
C ALA A 45 -5.18 22.92 9.76
N SER A 46 -4.73 23.16 8.53
CA SER A 46 -4.97 24.39 7.78
C SER A 46 -6.34 24.43 7.07
N LEU A 47 -7.07 23.31 7.00
CA LEU A 47 -8.36 23.24 6.32
C LEU A 47 -9.49 23.93 7.09
N SER A 48 -10.42 24.53 6.35
CA SER A 48 -11.70 24.94 6.94
C SER A 48 -12.54 23.71 7.34
N LEU A 49 -13.51 23.90 8.24
CA LEU A 49 -14.40 22.82 8.70
C LEU A 49 -15.14 22.12 7.54
N ALA A 50 -15.50 22.86 6.49
CA ALA A 50 -16.17 22.30 5.31
C ALA A 50 -15.24 21.43 4.47
N GLU A 51 -14.01 21.89 4.23
CA GLU A 51 -12.98 21.15 3.48
C GLU A 51 -12.51 19.91 4.24
N PHE A 52 -12.43 20.00 5.58
CA PHE A 52 -12.13 18.85 6.43
C PHE A 52 -13.21 17.76 6.32
N GLY A 53 -14.49 18.14 6.33
CA GLY A 53 -15.60 17.20 6.12
C GLY A 53 -15.55 16.51 4.75
N GLN A 54 -15.21 17.26 3.70
CA GLN A 54 -15.03 16.72 2.36
C GLN A 54 -13.83 15.76 2.28
N ALA A 55 -12.70 16.13 2.89
CA ALA A 55 -11.49 15.30 2.95
C ALA A 55 -11.78 13.96 3.66
N LEU A 56 -12.44 14.00 4.82
CA LEU A 56 -12.86 12.79 5.53
C LEU A 56 -13.81 11.92 4.70
N GLY A 57 -14.74 12.54 3.97
CA GLY A 57 -15.64 11.83 3.06
C GLY A 57 -14.87 11.05 1.99
N PHE A 58 -13.91 11.68 1.32
CA PHE A 58 -13.08 11.01 0.32
C PHE A 58 -12.17 9.94 0.91
N MET A 59 -11.59 10.19 2.09
CA MET A 59 -10.80 9.18 2.80
C MET A 59 -11.64 7.95 3.16
N ALA A 60 -12.86 8.14 3.65
CA ALA A 60 -13.77 7.03 3.97
C ALA A 60 -14.16 6.24 2.72
N ILE A 61 -14.48 6.93 1.62
CA ILE A 61 -14.78 6.28 0.34
C ILE A 61 -13.56 5.46 -0.13
N GLY A 62 -12.37 6.07 -0.19
CA GLY A 62 -11.15 5.40 -0.60
C GLY A 62 -10.83 4.19 0.28
N PHE A 63 -10.96 4.33 1.60
CA PHE A 63 -10.76 3.24 2.55
C PHE A 63 -11.71 2.06 2.28
N ILE A 64 -13.02 2.33 2.13
CA ILE A 64 -14.03 1.30 1.87
C ILE A 64 -13.81 0.67 0.49
N THR A 65 -13.47 1.47 -0.52
CA THR A 65 -13.20 0.97 -1.88
C THR A 65 -12.00 0.02 -1.87
N ASN A 66 -10.88 0.40 -1.26
CA ASN A 66 -9.69 -0.44 -1.19
C ASN A 66 -9.91 -1.71 -0.36
N LEU A 67 -10.63 -1.59 0.77
CA LEU A 67 -11.04 -2.75 1.56
C LEU A 67 -11.88 -3.72 0.72
N SER A 68 -12.82 -3.18 -0.05
CA SER A 68 -13.70 -3.95 -0.93
C SER A 68 -12.91 -4.61 -2.06
N ILE A 69 -11.99 -3.89 -2.69
CA ILE A 69 -11.10 -4.42 -3.74
C ILE A 69 -10.28 -5.58 -3.19
N GLY A 70 -9.64 -5.42 -2.03
CA GLY A 70 -8.88 -6.50 -1.39
C GLY A 70 -9.74 -7.73 -1.09
N ALA A 71 -10.93 -7.54 -0.50
CA ALA A 71 -11.84 -8.65 -0.20
C ALA A 71 -12.34 -9.36 -1.47
N ILE A 72 -12.72 -8.60 -2.50
CA ILE A 72 -13.18 -9.14 -3.78
C ILE A 72 -12.04 -9.85 -4.51
N ALA A 73 -10.83 -9.27 -4.53
CA ALA A 73 -9.66 -9.89 -5.14
C ALA A 73 -9.36 -11.24 -4.50
N TYR A 74 -9.40 -11.34 -3.16
CA TYR A 74 -9.24 -12.61 -2.47
C TYR A 74 -10.29 -13.64 -2.90
N PHE A 75 -11.56 -13.24 -2.90
CA PHE A 75 -12.65 -14.14 -3.30
C PHE A 75 -12.50 -14.62 -4.76
N ILE A 76 -12.15 -13.73 -5.68
CA ILE A 76 -11.95 -14.07 -7.09
C ILE A 76 -10.74 -15.01 -7.24
N LEU A 77 -9.62 -14.73 -6.58
CA LEU A 77 -8.41 -15.55 -6.67
C LEU A 77 -8.67 -16.96 -6.15
N GLN A 78 -9.40 -17.09 -5.04
CA GLN A 78 -9.76 -18.39 -4.47
C GLN A 78 -10.70 -19.21 -5.36
N ARG A 79 -11.49 -18.57 -6.23
CA ARG A 79 -12.44 -19.25 -7.11
C ARG A 79 -11.87 -19.55 -8.49
N THR A 80 -10.95 -18.73 -8.98
CA THR A 80 -10.45 -18.79 -10.37
C THR A 80 -9.05 -19.40 -10.49
N THR A 81 -8.29 -19.44 -9.41
CA THR A 81 -6.89 -19.91 -9.43
C THR A 81 -6.67 -21.11 -8.50
N LYS A 82 -5.51 -21.76 -8.65
CA LYS A 82 -5.03 -22.83 -7.76
C LYS A 82 -4.00 -22.31 -6.74
N LEU A 83 -4.01 -21.01 -6.47
CA LEU A 83 -3.10 -20.41 -5.49
C LEU A 83 -3.44 -20.92 -4.10
N ARG A 84 -2.41 -21.05 -3.25
CA ARG A 84 -2.61 -21.35 -1.84
C ARG A 84 -3.36 -20.20 -1.16
N GLN A 85 -4.07 -20.48 -0.09
CA GLN A 85 -4.88 -19.46 0.58
C GLN A 85 -4.03 -18.28 1.08
N VAL A 86 -2.83 -18.55 1.59
CA VAL A 86 -1.90 -17.51 2.04
C VAL A 86 -1.39 -16.64 0.88
N ASP A 87 -1.13 -17.25 -0.29
CA ASP A 87 -0.64 -16.55 -1.47
C ASP A 87 -1.76 -15.66 -2.04
N ALA A 88 -2.97 -16.19 -2.13
CA ALA A 88 -4.15 -15.44 -2.55
C ALA A 88 -4.43 -14.26 -1.61
N ALA A 89 -4.30 -14.44 -0.29
CA ALA A 89 -4.46 -13.36 0.70
C ALA A 89 -3.39 -12.27 0.55
N THR A 90 -2.14 -12.68 0.29
CA THR A 90 -1.02 -11.76 0.07
C THR A 90 -1.23 -10.93 -1.20
N VAL A 91 -1.57 -11.59 -2.32
CA VAL A 91 -1.86 -10.92 -3.59
C VAL A 91 -3.06 -9.99 -3.47
N ALA A 92 -4.13 -10.42 -2.80
CA ALA A 92 -5.30 -9.59 -2.55
C ALA A 92 -4.97 -8.34 -1.72
N GLY A 93 -4.10 -8.46 -0.71
CA GLY A 93 -3.62 -7.30 0.05
C GLY A 93 -2.81 -6.33 -0.79
N PHE A 94 -1.94 -6.83 -1.68
CA PHE A 94 -1.19 -6.00 -2.62
C PHE A 94 -2.11 -5.21 -3.56
N TYR A 95 -3.14 -5.84 -4.13
CA TYR A 95 -4.10 -5.15 -5.00
C TYR A 95 -5.11 -4.27 -4.25
N GLY A 96 -5.31 -4.50 -2.96
CA GLY A 96 -6.13 -3.65 -2.08
C GLY A 96 -5.36 -2.46 -1.48
N SER A 97 -4.10 -2.25 -1.85
CA SER A 97 -3.26 -1.13 -1.41
C SER A 97 -2.87 -0.26 -2.61
N ASP A 98 -2.63 1.03 -2.36
CA ASP A 98 -2.17 1.97 -3.38
C ASP A 98 -0.64 2.02 -3.50
N SER A 99 -0.17 2.56 -4.62
CA SER A 99 1.26 2.77 -4.88
C SER A 99 1.65 4.22 -4.62
N ALA A 100 2.40 4.46 -3.55
CA ALA A 100 2.97 5.78 -3.26
C ALA A 100 3.83 6.32 -4.40
N GLY A 101 4.55 5.46 -5.13
CA GLY A 101 5.37 5.86 -6.28
C GLY A 101 4.52 6.39 -7.44
N THR A 102 3.40 5.72 -7.73
CA THR A 102 2.44 6.16 -8.76
C THR A 102 1.80 7.48 -8.36
N PHE A 103 1.42 7.63 -7.09
CA PHE A 103 0.85 8.87 -6.57
C PHE A 103 1.81 10.06 -6.68
N VAL A 104 3.06 9.93 -6.21
CA VAL A 104 4.06 11.01 -6.29
C VAL A 104 4.37 11.37 -7.75
N THR A 105 4.38 10.39 -8.65
CA THR A 105 4.54 10.63 -10.09
C THR A 105 3.36 11.42 -10.66
N CYS A 106 2.13 11.02 -10.31
CA CYS A 106 0.92 11.74 -10.71
C CYS A 106 0.93 13.19 -10.20
N LEU A 107 1.25 13.40 -8.91
CA LEU A 107 1.44 14.73 -8.33
C LEU A 107 2.45 15.55 -9.15
N GLY A 108 3.61 14.98 -9.47
CA GLY A 108 4.61 15.66 -10.30
C GLY A 108 4.08 16.07 -11.68
N VAL A 109 3.26 15.22 -12.32
CA VAL A 109 2.66 15.50 -13.63
C VAL A 109 1.63 16.63 -13.54
N ILE A 110 0.71 16.57 -12.58
CA ILE A 110 -0.34 17.59 -12.45
C ILE A 110 0.24 18.94 -11.99
N THR A 111 1.28 18.94 -11.14
CA THR A 111 2.04 20.15 -10.80
C THR A 111 2.69 20.75 -12.04
N ALA A 112 3.35 19.93 -12.88
CA ALA A 112 3.96 20.41 -14.13
C ALA A 112 2.91 20.95 -15.12
N ALA A 113 1.69 20.38 -15.11
CA ALA A 113 0.57 20.84 -15.91
C ALA A 113 -0.18 22.05 -15.32
N ASN A 114 0.24 22.58 -14.17
CA ASN A 114 -0.46 23.64 -13.42
C ASN A 114 -1.92 23.29 -13.09
N ILE A 115 -2.20 22.01 -12.84
CA ILE A 115 -3.52 21.53 -12.40
C ILE A 115 -3.52 21.52 -10.87
N ALA A 116 -4.46 22.28 -10.28
CA ALA A 116 -4.63 22.32 -8.83
C ALA A 116 -5.15 20.97 -8.29
N TYR A 117 -4.66 20.60 -7.12
CA TYR A 117 -5.10 19.44 -6.35
C TYR A 117 -5.21 19.81 -4.87
N ALA A 118 -6.00 19.05 -4.12
CA ALA A 118 -6.19 19.34 -2.71
C ALA A 118 -4.92 19.02 -1.90
N ALA A 119 -4.57 19.88 -0.95
CA ALA A 119 -3.33 19.73 -0.19
C ALA A 119 -3.32 18.50 0.74
N TYR A 120 -4.50 18.00 1.14
CA TYR A 120 -4.64 16.78 1.94
C TYR A 120 -4.44 15.46 1.17
N MET A 121 -4.19 15.50 -0.15
CA MET A 121 -4.02 14.30 -0.98
C MET A 121 -2.94 13.32 -0.47
N PRO A 122 -1.78 13.74 0.05
CA PRO A 122 -0.80 12.82 0.64
C PRO A 122 -1.34 12.06 1.86
N VAL A 123 -2.18 12.69 2.68
CA VAL A 123 -2.84 12.01 3.81
C VAL A 123 -3.84 10.99 3.31
N MET A 124 -4.62 11.36 2.29
CA MET A 124 -5.58 10.46 1.68
C MET A 124 -4.91 9.19 1.18
N LEU A 125 -3.76 9.29 0.48
CA LEU A 125 -2.96 8.13 0.09
C LEU A 125 -2.59 7.25 1.30
N ALA A 126 -2.03 7.84 2.36
CA ALA A 126 -1.61 7.09 3.53
C ALA A 126 -2.77 6.32 4.19
N VAL A 127 -3.97 6.92 4.24
CA VAL A 127 -5.18 6.25 4.73
C VAL A 127 -5.61 5.11 3.81
N MET A 128 -5.47 5.26 2.50
CA MET A 128 -5.86 4.26 1.51
C MET A 128 -4.89 3.07 1.39
N GLU A 129 -3.65 3.17 1.88
CA GLU A 129 -2.72 2.03 1.99
C GLU A 129 -3.08 1.05 3.13
N ILE A 130 -3.75 1.54 4.18
CA ILE A 130 -4.09 0.75 5.37
C ILE A 130 -5.04 -0.44 5.05
N PRO A 131 -6.15 -0.27 4.31
CA PRO A 131 -7.08 -1.36 3.99
C PRO A 131 -6.44 -2.62 3.42
N GLY A 132 -5.58 -2.51 2.40
CA GLY A 132 -4.94 -3.66 1.77
C GLY A 132 -4.10 -4.47 2.75
N CYS A 133 -3.31 -3.76 3.57
CA CYS A 133 -2.54 -4.35 4.65
C CYS A 133 -3.45 -5.04 5.69
N LEU A 134 -4.54 -4.39 6.10
CA LEU A 134 -5.49 -4.96 7.05
C LEU A 134 -6.16 -6.22 6.52
N VAL A 135 -6.57 -6.25 5.25
CA VAL A 135 -7.16 -7.43 4.61
C VAL A 135 -6.18 -8.60 4.63
N ALA A 136 -4.93 -8.39 4.19
CA ALA A 136 -3.92 -9.45 4.21
C ALA A 136 -3.65 -9.97 5.63
N LEU A 137 -3.41 -9.07 6.59
CA LEU A 137 -3.13 -9.45 7.98
C LEU A 137 -4.31 -10.18 8.62
N TYR A 138 -5.54 -9.71 8.39
CA TYR A 138 -6.74 -10.35 8.90
C TYR A 138 -6.93 -11.76 8.32
N LEU A 139 -6.80 -11.91 6.99
CA LEU A 139 -6.94 -13.19 6.31
C LEU A 139 -5.87 -14.17 6.77
N VAL A 140 -4.60 -13.77 6.79
CA VAL A 140 -3.48 -14.62 7.23
C VAL A 140 -3.63 -15.00 8.71
N SER A 141 -4.04 -14.07 9.58
CA SER A 141 -4.32 -14.36 10.99
C SER A 141 -5.44 -15.39 11.14
N ARG A 142 -6.52 -15.26 10.36
CA ARG A 142 -7.61 -16.24 10.32
C ARG A 142 -7.15 -17.61 9.85
N LEU A 143 -6.31 -17.68 8.81
CA LEU A 143 -5.75 -18.94 8.30
C LEU A 143 -4.87 -19.62 9.36
N ARG A 144 -4.05 -18.87 10.11
CA ARG A 144 -3.29 -19.41 11.26
C ARG A 144 -4.19 -20.06 12.29
N GLN A 145 -5.31 -19.42 12.66
CA GLN A 145 -6.26 -20.00 13.61
C GLN A 145 -6.96 -21.25 13.06
N GLN A 146 -7.04 -21.40 11.74
CA GLN A 146 -7.62 -22.57 11.07
C GLN A 146 -6.61 -23.72 10.86
N GLY A 147 -5.42 -23.62 11.46
CA GLY A 147 -4.40 -24.66 11.40
C GLY A 147 -3.47 -24.57 10.19
N MET A 148 -3.14 -23.35 9.72
CA MET A 148 -2.08 -23.16 8.73
C MET A 148 -0.72 -23.57 9.30
N ASP A 149 0.04 -24.36 8.53
CA ASP A 149 1.38 -24.82 8.93
C ASP A 149 2.42 -23.67 8.90
N PRO A 150 3.66 -23.88 9.41
CA PRO A 150 4.72 -22.87 9.35
C PRO A 150 5.15 -22.48 7.93
N GLN A 151 4.86 -23.31 6.91
CA GLN A 151 5.16 -23.06 5.51
C GLN A 151 4.04 -22.29 4.78
N GLY A 152 2.92 -22.03 5.47
CA GLY A 152 1.77 -21.29 4.97
C GLY A 152 0.74 -22.15 4.23
N ASN A 153 0.80 -23.48 4.33
CA ASN A 153 -0.17 -24.36 3.69
C ASN A 153 -1.33 -24.68 4.64
N MET A 154 -2.51 -24.88 4.07
CA MET A 154 -3.71 -25.34 4.78
C MET A 154 -3.82 -26.88 4.75
N PRO A 155 -4.59 -27.51 5.67
CA PRO A 155 -4.69 -28.97 5.78
C PRO A 155 -5.14 -29.74 4.52
N HIS A 156 -5.77 -29.04 3.56
CA HIS A 156 -6.27 -29.59 2.30
C HIS A 156 -5.37 -29.25 1.09
N GLU A 157 -4.29 -28.51 1.31
CA GLU A 157 -3.34 -28.11 0.28
C GLU A 157 -2.17 -29.10 0.21
N SER A 158 -1.61 -29.27 -0.98
CA SER A 158 -0.44 -30.13 -1.18
C SER A 158 0.77 -29.56 -0.43
N GLY A 159 1.44 -30.41 0.37
CA GLY A 159 2.65 -30.02 1.11
C GLY A 159 2.41 -29.60 2.55
N TYR A 160 1.18 -29.72 3.06
CA TYR A 160 0.86 -29.53 4.48
C TYR A 160 1.65 -30.50 5.38
N GLN A 161 2.30 -29.97 6.43
CA GLN A 161 3.10 -30.73 7.41
C GLN A 161 2.59 -30.56 8.84
#